data_AF-A0A835Y238-F1
#
_entry.id   AF-A0A835Y238-F1
#
_cell.length_a   1.000
_cell.length_b   1.000
_cell.length_c   1.000
_cell.angle_alpha   90.00
_cell.angle_beta   90.00
_cell.angle_gamma   90.00
#
_symmetry.space_group_name_H-M   'P 1'
#
loop_
_entity.id
_entity.type
_entity.pdbx_description
1 polymer ?
#
loop_
_entity_poly.entity_id
_entity_poly.type
_entity_poly.pdbx_seq_one_letter_code
_entity_poly.pdbx_strand_id
1 'polypeptide(L)'
;MRSRCRNRENSPAANPHVSNPSGGVWQPESTPWNFEAAEAAARGGHVELMDWLMSVRPEGTRAADQQSLLRYAASGADLASFQQLFQRCGKRETDLPWVKGGLIMWAVFGPSPDWKAKCDWLVALGGQLRIPEEAYDRAAQLPGGDAVERFVWLQSHGHAIVPGEAWGGALKAGNVFAMRYLLSKGILPNDVDEHVIHLWDAAREGRLGVLRTLHEAGCDLGDLDQLTSYACRYGHVEVVAWLAETFGADEMALEEAAAEPGSAGLLRWLRGGTGTAAGLQGWAPGASAWRGAAGTGDEEALELLHEWGVPLPADTSGVAKLWAAAANNGDLRTLRWLRRVPHGGLPWGPPWGPPGGTTFALCAFNRHVQGDEGAACRAPLAALQWLLDEGCPVDWAAAAEASRGVDGRFEMVQDYIDEPYKYEQEERGAMEAWVQGQRQKLAPAPVPPKQPAAKQPGKAAAKKGGKRR
;
A
#
# COMPACT_ATOMS: atom_id res chain seq x y z
N MET A 1 38.57 -25.99 24.08
CA MET A 1 39.52 -25.25 23.23
C MET A 1 38.77 -24.83 21.96
N ARG A 2 38.41 -23.54 21.90
CA ARG A 2 38.05 -22.69 20.75
C ARG A 2 37.53 -23.32 19.42
N SER A 3 36.27 -22.95 19.13
CA SER A 3 35.74 -22.32 17.91
C SER A 3 36.02 -22.93 16.52
N ARG A 4 34.93 -23.18 15.77
CA ARG A 4 34.55 -22.47 14.51
C ARG A 4 33.40 -23.21 13.81
N CYS A 5 32.16 -22.74 14.00
CA CYS A 5 31.08 -22.99 13.05
C CYS A 5 30.90 -21.73 12.20
N ARG A 6 30.95 -21.93 10.88
CA ARG A 6 30.80 -20.90 9.84
C ARG A 6 29.33 -20.49 9.76
N ASN A 7 29.06 -19.18 9.82
CA ASN A 7 27.77 -18.62 9.43
C ASN A 7 27.65 -18.67 7.89
N ARG A 8 26.51 -19.15 7.43
CA ARG A 8 25.97 -18.92 6.09
C ARG A 8 25.29 -17.55 6.10
N GLU A 9 25.77 -16.68 5.25
CA GLU A 9 25.05 -15.50 4.76
C GLU A 9 23.89 -15.97 3.86
N ASN A 10 22.68 -15.48 4.12
CA ASN A 10 21.69 -15.03 3.12
C ASN A 10 20.32 -14.85 3.80
N SER A 11 19.98 -13.60 4.11
CA SER A 11 18.61 -13.07 4.01
C SER A 11 18.69 -11.56 3.71
N PRO A 12 17.73 -11.00 2.94
CA PRO A 12 17.94 -9.84 2.11
C PRO A 12 17.55 -8.51 2.77
N ALA A 13 18.37 -7.50 2.47
CA ALA A 13 18.09 -6.07 2.33
C ALA A 13 16.90 -5.46 3.12
N ALA A 14 17.24 -4.80 4.23
CA ALA A 14 16.43 -3.73 4.79
C ALA A 14 16.52 -2.46 3.91
N ASN A 15 15.37 -1.83 3.72
CA ASN A 15 15.08 -0.59 3.01
C ASN A 15 16.03 0.58 3.36
N PRO A 16 16.63 1.30 2.39
CA PRO A 16 17.45 2.48 2.65
C PRO A 16 16.66 3.77 2.31
N HIS A 17 15.76 4.20 3.20
CA HIS A 17 15.18 5.54 3.11
C HIS A 17 15.11 6.19 4.49
N VAL A 18 16.28 6.55 5.02
CA VAL A 18 16.42 7.72 5.88
C VAL A 18 17.20 8.74 5.07
N SER A 19 16.47 9.60 4.39
CA SER A 19 17.00 10.78 3.71
C SER A 19 17.74 11.62 4.74
N ASN A 20 19.06 11.76 4.59
CA ASN A 20 19.89 12.65 5.38
C ASN A 20 19.98 14.00 4.64
N PRO A 21 19.26 15.07 5.04
CA PRO A 21 19.33 16.34 4.33
C PRO A 21 20.32 17.26 5.03
N SER A 22 21.58 16.86 5.14
CA SER A 22 22.76 17.74 5.25
C SER A 22 24.02 16.90 5.51
N GLY A 23 25.02 17.03 4.65
CA GLY A 23 26.34 16.41 4.80
C GLY A 23 27.18 17.02 5.94
N GLY A 24 26.65 17.00 7.16
CA GLY A 24 27.36 17.41 8.37
C GLY A 24 28.28 16.28 8.84
N VAL A 25 29.55 16.61 9.04
CA VAL A 25 30.52 15.79 9.78
C VAL A 25 29.91 15.45 11.14
N TRP A 26 29.87 14.16 11.49
CA TRP A 26 29.40 13.68 12.78
C TRP A 26 30.25 14.33 13.90
N GLN A 27 29.69 15.28 14.63
CA GLN A 27 30.35 15.92 15.77
C GLN A 27 29.92 15.17 17.06
N PRO A 28 30.84 14.55 17.81
CA PRO A 28 30.51 13.78 19.02
C PRO A 28 29.93 14.61 20.17
N GLU A 29 30.01 15.95 20.10
CA GLU A 29 29.70 16.86 21.21
C GLU A 29 28.23 17.32 21.25
N SER A 30 27.37 16.88 20.32
CA SER A 30 26.02 17.43 20.20
C SER A 30 24.88 16.41 20.21
N THR A 31 25.11 15.13 20.53
CA THR A 31 23.98 14.25 20.88
C THR A 31 23.58 14.55 22.31
N PRO A 32 22.42 15.21 22.55
CA PRO A 32 21.96 15.42 23.91
C PRO A 32 21.77 14.05 24.57
N TRP A 33 22.23 13.95 25.81
CA TRP A 33 22.02 12.76 26.62
C TRP A 33 20.52 12.38 26.62
N ASN A 34 20.20 11.11 26.36
CA ASN A 34 18.83 10.60 26.31
C ASN A 34 18.62 9.51 27.36
N PHE A 35 17.68 9.72 28.28
CA PHE A 35 17.32 8.73 29.28
C PHE A 35 16.76 7.44 28.67
N GLU A 36 16.02 7.54 27.56
CA GLU A 36 15.45 6.38 26.87
C GLU A 36 16.53 5.41 26.38
N ALA A 37 17.75 5.91 26.09
CA ALA A 37 18.87 5.05 25.73
C ALA A 37 19.33 4.19 26.92
N ALA A 38 19.30 4.73 28.13
CA ALA A 38 19.61 3.98 29.35
C ALA A 38 18.50 2.96 29.66
N GLU A 39 17.23 3.32 29.46
CA GLU A 39 16.10 2.40 29.60
C GLU A 39 16.15 1.25 28.57
N ALA A 40 16.49 1.56 27.32
CA ALA A 40 16.69 0.56 26.27
C ALA A 40 17.87 -0.36 26.58
N ALA A 41 18.99 0.18 27.09
CA ALA A 41 20.12 -0.62 27.54
C ALA A 41 19.73 -1.56 28.69
N ALA A 42 18.97 -1.07 29.68
CA ALA A 42 18.45 -1.89 30.78
C ALA A 42 17.49 -2.99 30.28
N ARG A 43 16.58 -2.66 29.37
CA ARG A 43 15.65 -3.61 28.73
C ARG A 43 16.36 -4.64 27.85
N GLY A 44 17.49 -4.27 27.24
CA GLY A 44 18.35 -5.20 26.50
C GLY A 44 19.28 -6.03 27.38
N GLY A 45 19.28 -5.79 28.70
CA GLY A 45 20.18 -6.45 29.66
C GLY A 45 21.63 -5.96 29.61
N HIS A 46 21.90 -4.84 28.93
CA HIS A 46 23.22 -4.22 28.85
C HIS A 46 23.49 -3.31 30.05
N VAL A 47 23.60 -3.91 31.24
CA VAL A 47 23.69 -3.17 32.51
C VAL A 47 24.95 -2.31 32.61
N GLU A 48 26.08 -2.74 32.02
CA GLU A 48 27.30 -1.91 31.97
C GLU A 48 27.12 -0.66 31.10
N LEU A 49 26.45 -0.80 29.95
CA LEU A 49 26.13 0.32 29.06
C LEU A 49 25.16 1.28 29.74
N MET A 50 24.15 0.73 30.44
CA MET A 50 23.22 1.52 31.24
C MET A 50 23.95 2.30 32.34
N ASP A 51 24.81 1.65 33.13
CA ASP A 51 25.59 2.32 34.19
C ASP A 51 26.51 3.41 33.59
N TRP A 52 27.14 3.16 32.44
CA TRP A 52 27.92 4.17 31.72
C TRP A 52 27.05 5.36 31.29
N LEU A 53 25.90 5.12 30.66
CA LEU A 53 24.96 6.17 30.25
C LEU A 53 24.49 7.01 31.43
N MET A 54 24.23 6.40 32.59
CA MET A 54 23.84 7.12 33.79
C MET A 54 25.00 7.92 34.40
N SER A 55 26.25 7.47 34.25
CA SER A 55 27.44 8.17 34.75
C SER A 55 27.75 9.48 33.99
N VAL A 56 27.37 9.55 32.71
CA VAL A 56 27.61 10.73 31.85
C VAL A 56 26.44 11.73 31.86
N ARG A 57 25.42 11.49 32.70
CA ARG A 57 24.25 12.36 32.81
C ARG A 57 24.60 13.70 33.48
N PRO A 58 24.24 14.85 32.89
CA PRO A 58 24.54 16.17 33.46
C PRO A 58 23.89 16.44 34.83
N GLU A 59 22.62 16.03 35.03
CA GLU A 59 21.87 16.31 36.26
C GLU A 59 22.08 15.26 37.37
N GLY A 60 22.91 14.25 37.11
CA GLY A 60 23.10 13.10 38.00
C GLY A 60 21.88 12.17 38.11
N THR A 61 22.06 11.04 38.80
CA THR A 61 21.04 10.00 38.96
C THR A 61 20.12 10.30 40.16
N ARG A 62 18.82 10.43 39.91
CA ARG A 62 17.78 10.60 40.94
C ARG A 62 17.20 9.24 41.33
N ALA A 63 16.57 9.16 42.50
CA ALA A 63 15.89 7.93 42.95
C ALA A 63 14.80 7.46 41.98
N ALA A 64 14.04 8.38 41.38
CA ALA A 64 13.02 8.06 40.38
C ALA A 64 13.62 7.39 39.13
N ASP A 65 14.84 7.76 38.74
CA ASP A 65 15.52 7.14 37.59
C ASP A 65 15.95 5.71 37.91
N GLN A 66 16.44 5.47 39.13
CA GLN A 66 16.79 4.13 39.59
C GLN A 66 15.56 3.21 39.60
N GLN A 67 14.41 3.71 40.04
CA GLN A 67 13.15 2.95 39.98
C GLN A 67 12.71 2.66 38.55
N SER A 68 12.87 3.61 37.61
CA SER A 68 12.56 3.37 36.20
C SER A 68 13.46 2.29 35.62
N LEU A 69 14.78 2.45 35.77
CA LEU A 69 15.79 1.49 35.28
C LEU A 69 15.60 0.10 35.87
N LEU A 70 15.20 -0.01 37.14
CA LEU A 70 14.91 -1.29 37.78
C LEU A 70 13.75 -2.03 37.09
N ARG A 71 12.71 -1.32 36.61
CA ARG A 71 11.59 -1.93 35.86
C ARG A 71 12.06 -2.50 34.53
N TYR A 72 12.86 -1.75 33.77
CA TYR A 72 13.40 -2.23 32.51
C TYR A 72 14.41 -3.38 32.70
N ALA A 73 15.23 -3.31 33.76
CA ALA A 73 16.14 -4.39 34.13
C ALA A 73 15.38 -5.67 34.54
N ALA A 74 14.22 -5.56 35.19
CA ALA A 74 13.37 -6.72 35.48
C ALA A 74 13.00 -7.48 34.20
N SER A 75 12.74 -6.76 33.11
CA SER A 75 12.43 -7.31 31.79
C SER A 75 13.65 -7.94 31.09
N GLY A 76 14.80 -7.27 31.12
CA GLY A 76 15.93 -7.59 30.24
C GLY A 76 17.20 -8.16 30.87
N ALA A 77 17.58 -7.66 32.06
CA ALA A 77 18.87 -7.99 32.68
C ALA A 77 18.89 -9.42 33.21
N ASP A 78 20.06 -10.03 33.40
CA ASP A 78 20.11 -11.30 34.14
C ASP A 78 19.76 -11.11 35.62
N LEU A 79 19.40 -12.20 36.31
CA LEU A 79 18.99 -12.22 37.71
C LEU A 79 20.02 -11.55 38.63
N ALA A 80 21.31 -11.78 38.41
CA ALA A 80 22.35 -11.24 39.30
C ALA A 80 22.43 -9.72 39.16
N SER A 81 22.42 -9.23 37.92
CA SER A 81 22.40 -7.80 37.63
C SER A 81 21.12 -7.14 38.14
N PHE A 82 19.96 -7.78 37.96
CA PHE A 82 18.68 -7.30 38.50
C PHE A 82 18.70 -7.21 40.03
N GLN A 83 19.22 -8.23 40.73
CA GLN A 83 19.36 -8.23 42.18
C GLN A 83 20.26 -7.09 42.67
N GLN A 84 21.37 -6.82 41.97
CA GLN A 84 22.25 -5.70 42.31
C GLN A 84 21.51 -4.36 42.20
N LEU A 85 20.78 -4.12 41.10
CA LEU A 85 20.01 -2.91 40.89
C LEU A 85 18.88 -2.75 41.92
N PHE A 86 18.23 -3.85 42.31
CA PHE A 86 17.22 -3.86 43.35
C PHE A 86 17.80 -3.41 44.70
N GLN A 87 19.00 -3.89 45.07
CA GLN A 87 19.66 -3.46 46.30
C GLN A 87 20.05 -1.98 46.27
N ARG A 88 20.44 -1.44 45.09
CA ARG A 88 20.80 -0.02 44.94
C ARG A 88 19.61 0.92 45.20
N CYS A 89 18.38 0.51 44.90
CA CYS A 89 17.17 1.32 45.14
C CYS A 89 16.79 1.40 46.63
N GLY A 90 17.27 0.48 47.46
CA GLY A 90 17.06 0.47 48.90
C GLY A 90 15.67 -0.05 49.34
N LYS A 91 15.64 -0.67 50.53
CA LYS A 91 14.47 -1.41 51.03
C LYS A 91 13.18 -0.60 51.12
N ARG A 92 13.26 0.69 51.49
CA ARG A 92 12.08 1.54 51.71
C ARG A 92 11.23 1.70 50.44
N GLU A 93 11.88 1.74 49.28
CA GLU A 93 11.22 1.93 47.99
C GLU A 93 10.77 0.59 47.40
N THR A 94 11.54 -0.47 47.62
CA THR A 94 11.29 -1.78 47.00
C THR A 94 10.34 -2.69 47.80
N ASP A 95 10.09 -2.42 49.07
CA ASP A 95 9.25 -3.29 49.92
C ASP A 95 7.74 -3.09 49.72
N LEU A 96 7.36 -2.13 48.87
CA LEU A 96 5.97 -1.81 48.58
C LEU A 96 5.33 -2.91 47.70
N PRO A 97 4.16 -3.47 48.08
CA PRO A 97 3.44 -4.51 47.34
C PRO A 97 3.30 -4.28 45.83
N TRP A 98 2.95 -3.06 45.43
CA TRP A 98 2.74 -2.70 44.03
C TRP A 98 4.05 -2.53 43.26
N VAL A 99 5.15 -2.18 43.93
CA VAL A 99 6.48 -2.11 43.29
C VAL A 99 6.94 -3.53 42.96
N LYS A 100 6.90 -4.45 43.93
CA LYS A 100 7.23 -5.86 43.68
C LYS A 100 6.30 -6.49 42.64
N GLY A 101 4.99 -6.27 42.75
CA GLY A 101 4.01 -6.77 41.77
C GLY A 101 4.24 -6.20 40.37
N GLY A 102 4.58 -4.92 40.26
CA GLY A 102 5.00 -4.30 39.01
C GLY A 102 6.26 -4.98 38.45
N LEU A 103 7.32 -5.12 39.25
CA LEU A 103 8.56 -5.78 38.80
C LEU A 103 8.33 -7.23 38.34
N ILE A 104 7.44 -7.96 38.99
CA ILE A 104 7.02 -9.30 38.52
C ILE A 104 6.36 -9.19 37.15
N MET A 105 5.42 -8.27 36.95
CA MET A 105 4.82 -8.05 35.62
C MET A 105 5.89 -7.75 34.57
N TRP A 106 6.85 -6.86 34.88
CA TRP A 106 7.96 -6.54 33.97
C TRP A 106 8.86 -7.73 33.64
N ALA A 107 9.12 -8.60 34.61
CA ALA A 107 9.85 -9.84 34.39
C ALA A 107 9.03 -10.84 33.57
N VAL A 108 7.73 -11.02 33.87
CA VAL A 108 6.83 -11.96 33.18
C VAL A 108 6.78 -11.70 31.68
N PHE A 109 6.68 -10.43 31.25
CA PHE A 109 6.71 -10.10 29.82
C PHE A 109 8.13 -9.96 29.24
N GLY A 110 9.15 -10.00 30.08
CA GLY A 110 10.53 -9.86 29.65
C GLY A 110 10.98 -10.99 28.73
N PRO A 111 11.82 -10.70 27.73
CA PRO A 111 12.38 -11.74 26.85
C PRO A 111 13.47 -12.57 27.54
N SER A 112 13.85 -12.26 28.79
CA SER A 112 14.96 -12.92 29.45
C SER A 112 14.61 -14.38 29.81
N PRO A 113 15.51 -15.36 29.56
CA PRO A 113 15.21 -16.77 29.82
C PRO A 113 15.08 -17.09 31.32
N ASP A 114 15.57 -16.21 32.18
CA ASP A 114 15.53 -16.31 33.64
C ASP A 114 14.36 -15.55 34.28
N TRP A 115 13.38 -15.08 33.48
CA TRP A 115 12.20 -14.36 33.97
C TRP A 115 11.55 -15.05 35.17
N LYS A 116 11.39 -16.38 35.10
CA LYS A 116 10.79 -17.19 36.17
C LYS A 116 11.62 -17.14 37.44
N ALA A 117 12.94 -17.22 37.34
CA ALA A 117 13.84 -17.14 38.49
C ALA A 117 13.79 -15.76 39.16
N LYS A 118 13.65 -14.68 38.39
CA LYS A 118 13.41 -13.33 38.94
C LYS A 118 12.09 -13.24 39.67
N CYS A 119 11.02 -13.77 39.08
CA CYS A 119 9.70 -13.77 39.70
C CYS A 119 9.70 -14.60 41.00
N ASP A 120 10.25 -15.81 40.98
CA ASP A 120 10.37 -16.70 42.15
C ASP A 120 11.21 -16.02 43.25
N TRP A 121 12.28 -15.32 42.89
CA TRP A 121 13.07 -14.54 43.83
C TRP A 121 12.27 -13.39 44.46
N LEU A 122 11.53 -12.61 43.66
CA LEU A 122 10.65 -11.54 44.15
C LEU A 122 9.55 -12.06 45.07
N VAL A 123 8.99 -13.23 44.76
CA VAL A 123 8.02 -13.94 45.63
C VAL A 123 8.68 -14.36 46.95
N ALA A 124 9.90 -14.90 46.90
CA ALA A 124 10.64 -15.33 48.08
C ALA A 124 11.02 -14.19 49.04
N LEU A 125 11.10 -12.94 48.55
CA LEU A 125 11.25 -11.75 49.40
C LEU A 125 10.02 -11.51 50.30
N GLY A 126 8.89 -12.16 50.01
CA GLY A 126 7.66 -12.11 50.80
C GLY A 126 6.88 -10.80 50.68
N GLY A 127 5.75 -10.77 51.40
CA GLY A 127 4.77 -9.67 51.39
C GLY A 127 3.54 -9.98 50.54
N GLN A 128 2.50 -9.15 50.68
CA GLN A 128 1.33 -9.23 49.80
C GLN A 128 1.77 -8.83 48.38
N LEU A 129 1.67 -9.73 47.41
CA LEU A 129 1.95 -9.42 46.02
C LEU A 129 0.66 -8.96 45.35
N ARG A 130 0.71 -7.78 44.73
CA ARG A 130 -0.36 -7.28 43.87
C ARG A 130 0.19 -7.13 42.47
N ILE A 131 0.19 -8.23 41.72
CA ILE A 131 0.54 -8.22 40.30
C ILE A 131 -0.58 -7.49 39.55
N PRO A 132 -0.27 -6.48 38.73
CA PRO A 132 -1.25 -5.80 37.89
C PRO A 132 -1.94 -6.78 36.91
N GLU A 133 -3.22 -6.54 36.61
CA GLU A 133 -4.01 -7.40 35.72
C GLU A 133 -3.46 -7.39 34.29
N GLU A 134 -2.85 -6.27 33.89
CA GLU A 134 -2.14 -6.05 32.62
C GLU A 134 -0.98 -7.05 32.41
N ALA A 135 -0.55 -7.78 33.45
CA ALA A 135 0.40 -8.87 33.30
C ALA A 135 -0.09 -9.95 32.31
N TYR A 136 -1.40 -10.19 32.23
CA TYR A 136 -1.98 -11.13 31.27
C TYR A 136 -1.92 -10.59 29.83
N ASP A 137 -2.25 -9.32 29.61
CA ASP A 137 -2.11 -8.67 28.30
C ASP A 137 -0.66 -8.73 27.79
N ARG A 138 0.29 -8.33 28.63
CA ARG A 138 1.71 -8.31 28.25
C ARG A 138 2.28 -9.71 28.04
N ALA A 139 1.88 -10.69 28.87
CA ALA A 139 2.28 -12.07 28.68
C ALA A 139 1.71 -12.67 27.38
N ALA A 140 0.46 -12.34 27.04
CA ALA A 140 -0.19 -12.82 25.81
C ALA A 140 0.51 -12.29 24.55
N GLN A 141 1.10 -11.09 24.62
CA GLN A 141 1.83 -10.48 23.52
C GLN A 141 3.21 -11.13 23.24
N LEU A 142 3.68 -12.05 24.08
CA LEU A 142 4.92 -12.79 23.83
C LEU A 142 4.76 -13.74 22.64
N PRO A 143 5.80 -13.97 21.83
CA PRO A 143 5.74 -14.87 20.69
C PRO A 143 5.63 -16.34 21.13
N GLY A 144 4.90 -17.14 20.35
CA GLY A 144 4.86 -18.60 20.51
C GLY A 144 4.19 -19.08 21.81
N GLY A 145 4.63 -20.25 22.29
CA GLY A 145 4.08 -20.92 23.48
C GLY A 145 4.47 -20.27 24.81
N ASP A 146 5.36 -19.28 24.81
CA ASP A 146 5.86 -18.62 26.02
C ASP A 146 4.73 -18.09 26.88
N ALA A 147 3.73 -17.43 26.26
CA ALA A 147 2.55 -16.89 26.95
C ALA A 147 1.88 -17.91 27.88
N VAL A 148 1.80 -19.18 27.46
CA VAL A 148 1.18 -20.25 28.25
C VAL A 148 1.94 -20.51 29.54
N GLU A 149 3.28 -20.54 29.49
CA GLU A 149 4.10 -20.71 30.69
C GLU A 149 3.92 -19.56 31.67
N ARG A 150 3.76 -18.33 31.17
CA ARG A 150 3.56 -17.13 31.98
C ARG A 150 2.19 -17.15 32.64
N PHE A 151 1.15 -17.54 31.91
CA PHE A 151 -0.19 -17.74 32.46
C PHE A 151 -0.19 -18.82 33.55
N VAL A 152 0.43 -19.97 33.30
CA VAL A 152 0.53 -21.05 34.29
C VAL A 152 1.25 -20.59 35.55
N TRP A 153 2.33 -19.82 35.41
CA TRP A 153 3.05 -19.27 36.56
C TRP A 153 2.20 -18.27 37.35
N LEU A 154 1.51 -17.34 36.68
CA LEU A 154 0.62 -16.37 37.36
C LEU A 154 -0.49 -17.11 38.13
N GLN A 155 -1.11 -18.11 37.50
CA GLN A 155 -2.15 -18.94 38.13
C GLN A 155 -1.63 -19.73 39.32
N SER A 156 -0.42 -20.31 39.24
CA SER A 156 0.16 -21.08 40.36
C SER A 156 0.44 -20.22 41.59
N HIS A 157 0.54 -18.90 41.41
CA HIS A 157 0.73 -17.92 42.49
C HIS A 157 -0.58 -17.24 42.91
N GLY A 158 -1.74 -17.79 42.50
CA GLY A 158 -3.06 -17.33 42.95
C GLY A 158 -3.64 -16.15 42.17
N HIS A 159 -3.03 -15.76 41.04
CA HIS A 159 -3.54 -14.70 40.18
C HIS A 159 -4.42 -15.31 39.09
N ALA A 160 -5.75 -15.15 39.21
CA ALA A 160 -6.71 -15.65 38.22
C ALA A 160 -6.53 -14.94 36.86
N ILE A 161 -6.85 -15.65 35.77
CA ILE A 161 -6.83 -15.07 34.43
C ILE A 161 -7.90 -13.98 34.36
N VAL A 162 -7.52 -12.82 33.83
CA VAL A 162 -8.43 -11.73 33.47
C VAL A 162 -8.73 -11.87 31.97
N PRO A 163 -9.94 -12.30 31.57
CA PRO A 163 -10.22 -12.64 30.18
C PRO A 163 -9.98 -11.50 29.19
N GLY A 164 -10.42 -10.27 29.48
CA GLY A 164 -10.25 -9.12 28.60
C GLY A 164 -8.78 -8.85 28.29
N GLU A 165 -7.95 -8.67 29.32
CA GLU A 165 -6.50 -8.48 29.19
C GLU A 165 -5.83 -9.63 28.41
N ALA A 166 -6.16 -10.88 28.74
CA ALA A 166 -5.53 -12.03 28.09
C ALA A 166 -5.91 -12.14 26.60
N TRP A 167 -7.17 -11.86 26.24
CA TRP A 167 -7.64 -11.88 24.86
C TRP A 167 -7.13 -10.67 24.06
N GLY A 168 -7.22 -9.45 24.60
CA GLY A 168 -6.72 -8.24 23.96
C GLY A 168 -5.25 -8.35 23.58
N GLY A 169 -4.40 -8.79 24.52
CA GLY A 169 -2.98 -9.02 24.25
C GLY A 169 -2.73 -10.13 23.23
N ALA A 170 -3.47 -11.24 23.30
CA ALA A 170 -3.31 -12.35 22.36
C ALA A 170 -3.71 -11.96 20.94
N LEU A 171 -4.82 -11.24 20.77
CA LEU A 171 -5.31 -10.77 19.47
C LEU A 171 -4.37 -9.74 18.85
N LYS A 172 -3.96 -8.75 19.65
CA LYS A 172 -3.03 -7.71 19.23
C LYS A 172 -1.72 -8.28 18.72
N ALA A 173 -1.17 -9.30 19.37
CA ALA A 173 0.06 -9.97 18.93
C ALA A 173 -0.16 -11.12 17.93
N GLY A 174 -1.40 -11.57 17.73
CA GLY A 174 -1.71 -12.74 16.93
C GLY A 174 -1.23 -14.05 17.56
N ASN A 175 -1.17 -14.12 18.89
CA ASN A 175 -0.69 -15.29 19.61
C ASN A 175 -1.77 -16.38 19.70
N VAL A 176 -1.80 -17.24 18.69
CA VAL A 176 -2.70 -18.40 18.61
C VAL A 176 -2.49 -19.40 19.76
N PHE A 177 -1.28 -19.53 20.32
CA PHE A 177 -1.04 -20.43 21.45
C PHE A 177 -1.74 -19.93 22.72
N ALA A 178 -1.67 -18.63 22.98
CA ALA A 178 -2.39 -18.00 24.08
C ALA A 178 -3.91 -18.17 23.90
N MET A 179 -4.43 -17.88 22.71
CA MET A 179 -5.87 -18.06 22.39
C MET A 179 -6.32 -19.50 22.62
N ARG A 180 -5.59 -20.50 22.09
CA ARG A 180 -5.92 -21.92 22.26
C ARG A 180 -5.86 -22.35 23.72
N TYR A 181 -4.92 -21.80 24.50
CA TYR A 181 -4.87 -22.05 25.94
C TYR A 181 -6.10 -21.49 26.66
N LEU A 182 -6.51 -20.25 26.36
CA LEU A 182 -7.72 -19.64 26.94
C LEU A 182 -8.96 -20.47 26.62
N LEU A 183 -9.13 -20.88 25.36
CA LEU A 183 -10.21 -21.76 24.93
C LEU A 183 -10.18 -23.12 25.65
N SER A 184 -8.99 -23.71 25.86
CA SER A 184 -8.85 -24.96 26.60
C SER A 184 -9.27 -24.85 28.08
N LYS A 185 -9.27 -23.64 28.64
CA LYS A 185 -9.78 -23.34 29.98
C LYS A 185 -11.27 -22.97 29.99
N GLY A 186 -11.95 -23.01 28.84
CA GLY A 186 -13.34 -22.59 28.69
C GLY A 186 -13.52 -21.06 28.79
N ILE A 187 -12.45 -20.29 28.61
CA ILE A 187 -12.49 -18.83 28.64
C ILE A 187 -12.77 -18.36 27.22
N LEU A 188 -14.02 -17.97 26.97
CA LEU A 188 -14.44 -17.47 25.68
C LEU A 188 -14.09 -15.98 25.51
N PRO A 189 -13.86 -15.56 24.27
CA PRO A 189 -13.74 -14.16 23.89
C PRO A 189 -15.09 -13.45 24.04
N ASN A 190 -15.37 -12.91 25.23
CA ASN A 190 -16.73 -12.46 25.60
C ASN A 190 -17.01 -10.96 25.43
N ASP A 191 -16.12 -10.18 24.81
CA ASP A 191 -16.38 -8.78 24.47
C ASP A 191 -16.30 -8.55 22.96
N VAL A 192 -17.49 -8.41 22.36
CA VAL A 192 -17.71 -8.25 20.92
C VAL A 192 -16.98 -7.04 20.31
N ASP A 193 -16.66 -6.00 21.09
CA ASP A 193 -16.07 -4.77 20.53
C ASP A 193 -14.56 -4.90 20.25
N GLU A 194 -13.78 -5.51 21.17
CA GLU A 194 -12.33 -5.62 21.02
C GLU A 194 -11.95 -6.65 19.94
N HIS A 195 -12.76 -7.71 19.82
CA HIS A 195 -12.52 -8.79 18.87
C HIS A 195 -12.73 -8.29 17.44
N VAL A 196 -13.78 -7.50 17.19
CA VAL A 196 -14.08 -6.95 15.86
C VAL A 196 -12.95 -6.06 15.34
N ILE A 197 -12.37 -5.20 16.19
CA ILE A 197 -11.22 -4.36 15.81
C ILE A 197 -10.06 -5.24 15.34
N HIS A 198 -9.78 -6.32 16.06
CA HIS A 198 -8.67 -7.21 15.75
C HIS A 198 -8.93 -8.18 14.58
N LEU A 199 -10.18 -8.39 14.16
CA LEU A 199 -10.51 -9.15 12.95
C LEU A 199 -9.97 -8.46 11.70
N TRP A 200 -10.19 -7.15 11.58
CA TRP A 200 -9.72 -6.38 10.42
C TRP A 200 -8.19 -6.29 10.39
N ASP A 201 -7.54 -6.11 11.55
CA ASP A 201 -6.09 -6.18 11.64
C ASP A 201 -5.56 -7.58 11.29
N ALA A 202 -6.23 -8.64 11.72
CA ALA A 202 -5.85 -10.00 11.39
C ALA A 202 -5.97 -10.27 9.88
N ALA A 203 -7.02 -9.77 9.20
CA ALA A 203 -7.15 -9.87 7.76
C ALA A 203 -6.10 -9.03 7.02
N ARG A 204 -5.89 -7.77 7.45
CA ARG A 204 -4.89 -6.85 6.90
C ARG A 204 -3.46 -7.39 7.02
N GLU A 205 -3.18 -8.15 8.07
CA GLU A 205 -1.84 -8.70 8.35
C GLU A 205 -1.70 -10.20 7.98
N GLY A 206 -2.75 -10.82 7.42
CA GLY A 206 -2.69 -12.21 6.97
C GLY A 206 -2.62 -13.23 8.10
N ARG A 207 -3.09 -12.89 9.30
CA ARG A 207 -3.04 -13.73 10.50
C ARG A 207 -4.15 -14.79 10.48
N LEU A 208 -4.12 -15.69 9.49
CA LEU A 208 -5.11 -16.77 9.30
C LEU A 208 -5.34 -17.60 10.57
N GLY A 209 -4.29 -17.89 11.34
CA GLY A 209 -4.39 -18.64 12.58
C GLY A 209 -5.30 -17.99 13.63
N VAL A 210 -5.33 -16.65 13.69
CA VAL A 210 -6.22 -15.90 14.60
C VAL A 210 -7.67 -16.07 14.15
N LEU A 211 -7.96 -15.79 12.88
CA LEU A 211 -9.30 -15.88 12.30
C LEU A 211 -9.89 -17.30 12.42
N ARG A 212 -9.09 -18.33 12.11
CA ARG A 212 -9.50 -19.73 12.31
C ARG A 212 -9.79 -20.05 13.77
N THR A 213 -8.94 -19.59 14.70
CA THR A 213 -9.14 -19.89 16.13
C THR A 213 -10.39 -19.22 16.67
N LEU A 214 -10.72 -18.00 16.23
CA LEU A 214 -11.97 -17.33 16.57
C LEU A 214 -13.19 -18.05 15.97
N HIS A 215 -13.10 -18.44 14.70
CA HIS A 215 -14.17 -19.22 14.06
C HIS A 215 -14.41 -20.57 14.76
N GLU A 216 -13.34 -21.32 15.07
CA GLU A 216 -13.39 -22.58 15.82
C GLU A 216 -14.02 -22.41 17.23
N ALA A 217 -13.85 -21.23 17.83
CA ALA A 217 -14.46 -20.87 19.11
C ALA A 217 -15.94 -20.46 19.00
N GLY A 218 -16.50 -20.42 17.79
CA GLY A 218 -17.88 -20.00 17.54
C GLY A 218 -18.07 -18.48 17.57
N CYS A 219 -17.00 -17.69 17.43
CA CYS A 219 -17.10 -16.25 17.36
C CYS A 219 -17.74 -15.81 16.04
N ASP A 220 -18.57 -14.78 16.12
CA ASP A 220 -19.00 -14.05 14.93
C ASP A 220 -17.82 -13.27 14.34
N LEU A 221 -17.59 -13.43 13.04
CA LEU A 221 -16.55 -12.73 12.30
C LEU A 221 -17.07 -11.41 11.69
N GLY A 222 -18.33 -11.07 11.95
CA GLY A 222 -18.97 -9.84 11.49
C GLY A 222 -19.14 -9.82 9.97
N ASP A 223 -18.82 -8.68 9.37
CA ASP A 223 -18.94 -8.47 7.93
C ASP A 223 -17.84 -9.22 7.16
N LEU A 224 -18.20 -10.39 6.63
CA LEU A 224 -17.31 -11.26 5.87
C LEU A 224 -16.87 -10.63 4.54
N ASP A 225 -17.70 -9.80 3.91
CA ASP A 225 -17.37 -9.15 2.64
C ASP A 225 -16.27 -8.11 2.88
N GLN A 226 -16.44 -7.31 3.93
CA GLN A 226 -15.41 -6.35 4.35
C GLN A 226 -14.12 -7.07 4.76
N LEU A 227 -14.20 -8.14 5.55
CA LEU A 227 -13.04 -8.93 5.98
C LEU A 227 -12.27 -9.52 4.79
N THR A 228 -13.01 -10.05 3.80
CA THR A 228 -12.46 -10.57 2.54
C THR A 228 -11.78 -9.45 1.76
N SER A 229 -12.44 -8.29 1.60
CA SER A 229 -11.86 -7.12 0.92
C SER A 229 -10.54 -6.67 1.54
N TYR A 230 -10.41 -6.64 2.88
CA TYR A 230 -9.13 -6.36 3.55
C TYR A 230 -8.08 -7.43 3.25
N ALA A 231 -8.39 -8.71 3.40
CA ALA A 231 -7.43 -9.78 3.12
C ALA A 231 -6.92 -9.72 1.67
N CYS A 232 -7.84 -9.44 0.75
CA CYS A 232 -7.58 -9.25 -0.67
C CYS A 232 -6.66 -8.06 -0.97
N ARG A 233 -7.01 -6.87 -0.47
CA ARG A 233 -6.25 -5.63 -0.70
C ARG A 233 -4.79 -5.72 -0.25
N TYR A 234 -4.53 -6.53 0.77
CA TYR A 234 -3.19 -6.73 1.32
C TYR A 234 -2.53 -8.03 0.84
N GLY A 235 -3.12 -8.75 -0.13
CA GLY A 235 -2.52 -9.90 -0.80
C GLY A 235 -2.49 -11.21 0.01
N HIS A 236 -3.32 -11.34 1.04
CA HIS A 236 -3.32 -12.49 1.95
C HIS A 236 -4.17 -13.65 1.42
N VAL A 237 -3.67 -14.29 0.36
CA VAL A 237 -4.36 -15.37 -0.38
C VAL A 237 -4.87 -16.49 0.53
N GLU A 238 -4.11 -16.89 1.55
CA GLU A 238 -4.56 -17.97 2.45
C GLU A 238 -5.77 -17.59 3.32
N VAL A 239 -5.91 -16.31 3.68
CA VAL A 239 -7.09 -15.81 4.39
C VAL A 239 -8.29 -15.80 3.45
N VAL A 240 -8.13 -15.29 2.24
CA VAL A 240 -9.17 -15.25 1.21
C VAL A 240 -9.65 -16.66 0.86
N ALA A 241 -8.71 -17.59 0.68
CA ALA A 241 -9.01 -18.97 0.39
C ALA A 241 -9.84 -19.62 1.50
N TRP A 242 -9.40 -19.45 2.74
CA TRP A 242 -10.12 -19.97 3.89
C TRP A 242 -11.52 -19.36 4.04
N LEU A 243 -11.68 -18.04 3.83
CA LEU A 243 -12.98 -17.37 3.89
C LEU A 243 -13.93 -17.91 2.80
N ALA A 244 -13.45 -18.02 1.56
CA ALA A 244 -14.21 -18.54 0.43
C ALA A 244 -14.64 -20.00 0.63
N GLU A 245 -13.75 -20.85 1.14
CA GLU A 245 -14.04 -22.27 1.41
C GLU A 245 -15.02 -22.46 2.58
N THR A 246 -14.93 -21.61 3.61
CA THR A 246 -15.71 -21.78 4.85
C THR A 246 -17.09 -21.14 4.77
N PHE A 247 -17.20 -19.97 4.12
CA PHE A 247 -18.41 -19.16 4.12
C PHE A 247 -19.02 -18.97 2.72
N GLY A 248 -18.33 -19.41 1.68
CA GLY A 248 -18.66 -19.11 0.30
C GLY A 248 -17.93 -17.86 -0.19
N ALA A 249 -17.75 -17.79 -1.50
CA ALA A 249 -17.10 -16.68 -2.17
C ALA A 249 -18.15 -15.73 -2.74
N ASP A 250 -18.04 -14.43 -2.42
CA ASP A 250 -18.59 -13.40 -3.30
C ASP A 250 -17.63 -13.21 -4.49
N GLU A 251 -18.06 -13.70 -5.67
CA GLU A 251 -17.31 -13.57 -6.91
C GLU A 251 -16.98 -12.10 -7.24
N MET A 252 -17.88 -11.16 -6.90
CA MET A 252 -17.66 -9.74 -7.17
C MET A 252 -16.56 -9.16 -6.28
N ALA A 253 -16.59 -9.45 -4.97
CA ALA A 253 -15.53 -9.04 -4.05
C ALA A 253 -14.17 -9.63 -4.44
N LEU A 254 -14.14 -10.88 -4.95
CA LEU A 254 -12.92 -11.54 -5.42
C LEU A 254 -12.40 -10.98 -6.75
N GLU A 255 -13.28 -10.51 -7.64
CA GLU A 255 -12.89 -9.81 -8.86
C GLU A 255 -12.31 -8.42 -8.58
N GLU A 256 -12.93 -7.65 -7.68
CA GLU A 256 -12.40 -6.35 -7.24
C GLU A 256 -11.04 -6.53 -6.55
N ALA A 257 -10.94 -7.54 -5.70
CA ALA A 257 -9.70 -7.94 -5.05
C ALA A 257 -8.58 -8.35 -6.02
N ALA A 258 -8.92 -9.10 -7.07
CA ALA A 258 -7.96 -9.47 -8.11
C ALA A 258 -7.43 -8.24 -8.88
N ALA A 259 -8.08 -7.09 -8.72
CA ALA A 259 -7.63 -5.82 -9.27
C ALA A 259 -6.76 -4.98 -8.31
N GLU A 260 -6.53 -5.43 -7.06
CA GLU A 260 -5.68 -4.76 -6.06
C GLU A 260 -4.18 -5.15 -6.19
N PRO A 261 -3.25 -4.42 -5.53
CA PRO A 261 -1.82 -4.69 -5.66
C PRO A 261 -1.41 -6.09 -5.17
N GLY A 262 -0.47 -6.73 -5.89
CA GLY A 262 0.03 -8.05 -5.51
C GLY A 262 -0.95 -9.20 -5.77
N SER A 263 -1.90 -9.00 -6.70
CA SER A 263 -2.95 -9.96 -6.99
C SER A 263 -2.48 -11.19 -7.77
N ALA A 264 -1.23 -11.25 -8.24
CA ALA A 264 -0.69 -12.43 -8.93
C ALA A 264 -0.90 -13.75 -8.15
N GLY A 265 -0.70 -13.71 -6.81
CA GLY A 265 -0.97 -14.86 -5.94
C GLY A 265 -2.45 -15.21 -5.88
N LEU A 266 -3.32 -14.21 -5.74
CA LEU A 266 -4.77 -14.37 -5.65
C LEU A 266 -5.35 -14.89 -6.96
N LEU A 267 -4.91 -14.35 -8.11
CA LEU A 267 -5.30 -14.80 -9.44
C LEU A 267 -4.99 -16.29 -9.61
N ARG A 268 -3.78 -16.73 -9.25
CA ARG A 268 -3.39 -18.15 -9.35
C ARG A 268 -4.28 -19.04 -8.50
N TRP A 269 -4.56 -18.61 -7.27
CA TRP A 269 -5.47 -19.32 -6.39
C TRP A 269 -6.90 -19.38 -6.96
N LEU A 270 -7.44 -18.28 -7.46
CA LEU A 270 -8.79 -18.25 -8.04
C LEU A 270 -8.95 -19.23 -9.21
N ARG A 271 -7.93 -19.35 -10.08
CA ARG A 271 -7.98 -20.23 -11.26
C ARG A 271 -7.74 -21.71 -10.96
N GLY A 272 -6.85 -22.03 -10.02
CA GLY A 272 -6.33 -23.40 -9.84
C GLY A 272 -6.24 -23.89 -8.41
N GLY A 273 -6.53 -23.03 -7.44
CA GLY A 273 -6.30 -23.26 -6.02
C GLY A 273 -4.86 -23.04 -5.59
N THR A 274 -4.60 -23.22 -4.30
CA THR A 274 -3.26 -23.50 -3.79
C THR A 274 -3.18 -25.02 -3.63
N GLY A 275 -1.99 -25.63 -3.62
CA GLY A 275 -1.90 -27.10 -3.45
C GLY A 275 -2.63 -27.67 -2.21
N THR A 276 -3.11 -26.80 -1.31
CA THR A 276 -3.86 -27.10 -0.09
C THR A 276 -5.31 -26.58 -0.07
N ALA A 277 -5.74 -25.76 -1.04
CA ALA A 277 -7.06 -25.12 -1.08
C ALA A 277 -7.61 -25.08 -2.52
N ALA A 278 -8.89 -25.41 -2.73
CA ALA A 278 -9.47 -25.42 -4.08
C ALA A 278 -9.72 -23.99 -4.58
N GLY A 279 -9.38 -23.71 -5.84
CA GLY A 279 -9.77 -22.46 -6.50
C GLY A 279 -11.25 -22.43 -6.85
N LEU A 280 -11.74 -21.31 -7.38
CA LEU A 280 -13.12 -21.19 -7.81
C LEU A 280 -13.34 -21.91 -9.14
N GLN A 281 -14.11 -23.00 -9.09
CA GLN A 281 -14.39 -23.80 -10.27
C GLN A 281 -15.17 -22.99 -11.32
N GLY A 282 -14.59 -22.81 -12.49
CA GLY A 282 -15.21 -22.08 -13.60
C GLY A 282 -15.01 -20.56 -13.56
N TRP A 283 -14.28 -20.03 -12.56
CA TRP A 283 -13.90 -18.64 -12.53
C TRP A 283 -12.91 -18.29 -13.64
N ALA A 284 -13.13 -17.14 -14.27
CA ALA A 284 -12.24 -16.59 -15.30
C ALA A 284 -12.06 -15.08 -15.06
N PRO A 285 -10.83 -14.54 -15.17
CA PRO A 285 -10.61 -13.11 -14.96
C PRO A 285 -11.36 -12.28 -16.02
N GLY A 286 -12.05 -11.23 -15.57
CA GLY A 286 -12.66 -10.24 -16.45
C GLY A 286 -11.70 -9.13 -16.90
N ALA A 287 -12.21 -8.19 -17.70
CA ALA A 287 -11.47 -7.01 -18.15
C ALA A 287 -11.03 -6.06 -17.01
N SER A 288 -11.66 -6.17 -15.83
CA SER A 288 -11.29 -5.45 -14.60
C SER A 288 -9.93 -5.88 -14.05
N ALA A 289 -9.58 -7.17 -14.13
CA ALA A 289 -8.30 -7.70 -13.65
C ALA A 289 -7.10 -7.06 -14.37
N TRP A 290 -7.23 -6.82 -15.68
CA TRP A 290 -6.24 -6.07 -16.46
C TRP A 290 -6.02 -4.65 -15.91
N ARG A 291 -7.12 -3.93 -15.64
CA ARG A 291 -7.06 -2.56 -15.13
C ARG A 291 -6.40 -2.50 -13.76
N GLY A 292 -6.72 -3.46 -12.90
CA GLY A 292 -6.13 -3.55 -11.58
C GLY A 292 -4.63 -3.82 -11.61
N ALA A 293 -4.22 -4.89 -12.29
CA ALA A 293 -2.80 -5.22 -12.45
C ALA A 293 -2.00 -4.07 -13.06
N ALA A 294 -2.57 -3.35 -14.03
CA ALA A 294 -1.96 -2.13 -14.58
C ALA A 294 -1.90 -0.97 -13.59
N GLY A 295 -2.99 -0.71 -12.85
CA GLY A 295 -3.09 0.36 -11.86
C GLY A 295 -2.13 0.21 -10.68
N THR A 296 -1.73 -1.03 -10.40
CA THR A 296 -0.87 -1.38 -9.27
C THR A 296 0.56 -1.69 -9.70
N GLY A 297 0.77 -1.89 -11.00
CA GLY A 297 2.07 -2.15 -11.61
C GLY A 297 2.56 -3.58 -11.41
N ASP A 298 1.64 -4.49 -11.13
CA ASP A 298 1.93 -5.92 -10.95
C ASP A 298 2.19 -6.57 -12.32
N GLU A 299 3.45 -6.48 -12.79
CA GLU A 299 3.91 -7.07 -14.06
C GLU A 299 3.67 -8.58 -14.09
N GLU A 300 3.79 -9.27 -12.94
CA GLU A 300 3.55 -10.70 -12.82
C GLU A 300 2.07 -11.03 -13.05
N ALA A 301 1.15 -10.25 -12.49
CA ALA A 301 -0.29 -10.39 -12.75
C ALA A 301 -0.62 -10.12 -14.23
N LEU A 302 0.01 -9.13 -14.86
CA LEU A 302 -0.18 -8.83 -16.29
C LEU A 302 0.32 -9.97 -17.19
N GLU A 303 1.47 -10.57 -16.88
CA GLU A 303 2.01 -11.74 -17.56
C GLU A 303 1.07 -12.95 -17.41
N LEU A 304 0.59 -13.22 -16.19
CA LEU A 304 -0.36 -14.30 -15.94
C LEU A 304 -1.65 -14.14 -16.75
N LEU A 305 -2.26 -12.95 -16.73
CA LEU A 305 -3.47 -12.67 -17.51
C LEU A 305 -3.24 -12.88 -19.02
N HIS A 306 -2.04 -12.54 -19.50
CA HIS A 306 -1.64 -12.77 -20.89
C HIS A 306 -1.47 -14.25 -21.21
N GLU A 307 -0.70 -14.99 -20.41
CA GLU A 307 -0.49 -16.45 -20.57
C GLU A 307 -1.79 -17.23 -20.55
N TRP A 308 -2.74 -16.75 -19.75
CA TRP A 308 -4.07 -17.31 -19.61
C TRP A 308 -5.01 -17.02 -20.77
N GLY A 309 -4.60 -16.18 -21.71
CA GLY A 309 -5.39 -15.79 -22.86
C GLY A 309 -6.61 -14.96 -22.49
N VAL A 310 -6.58 -14.23 -21.37
CA VAL A 310 -7.69 -13.36 -20.97
C VAL A 310 -7.85 -12.27 -22.03
N PRO A 311 -9.04 -12.12 -22.64
CA PRO A 311 -9.22 -11.11 -23.68
C PRO A 311 -8.99 -9.72 -23.08
N LEU A 312 -8.17 -8.94 -23.77
CA LEU A 312 -8.04 -7.51 -23.49
C LEU A 312 -9.39 -6.82 -23.75
N PRO A 313 -9.66 -5.65 -23.13
CA PRO A 313 -10.87 -4.89 -23.42
C PRO A 313 -11.02 -4.66 -24.93
N ALA A 314 -12.15 -5.11 -25.49
CA ALA A 314 -12.41 -5.01 -26.93
C ALA A 314 -12.83 -3.59 -27.35
N ASP A 315 -13.31 -2.79 -26.40
CA ASP A 315 -13.74 -1.43 -26.62
C ASP A 315 -12.59 -0.44 -26.42
N THR A 316 -12.61 0.62 -27.21
CA THR A 316 -11.60 1.68 -27.17
C THR A 316 -11.55 2.39 -25.81
N SER A 317 -12.69 2.47 -25.11
CA SER A 317 -12.80 3.03 -23.76
C SER A 317 -12.11 2.13 -22.72
N GLY A 318 -12.30 0.82 -22.78
CA GLY A 318 -11.60 -0.14 -21.92
C GLY A 318 -10.08 -0.08 -22.08
N VAL A 319 -9.59 0.00 -23.32
CA VAL A 319 -8.15 0.15 -23.62
C VAL A 319 -7.60 1.47 -23.07
N ALA A 320 -8.31 2.57 -23.25
CA ALA A 320 -7.88 3.88 -22.74
C ALA A 320 -7.86 3.91 -21.20
N LYS A 321 -8.82 3.26 -20.53
CA LYS A 321 -8.85 3.10 -19.07
C LYS A 321 -7.70 2.24 -18.55
N LEU A 322 -7.26 1.24 -19.31
CA LEU A 322 -6.11 0.41 -18.96
C LEU A 322 -4.81 1.22 -18.98
N TRP A 323 -4.61 2.02 -20.04
CA TRP A 323 -3.50 2.98 -20.12
C TRP A 323 -3.53 4.00 -19.00
N ALA A 324 -4.72 4.56 -18.69
CA ALA A 324 -4.88 5.52 -17.61
C ALA A 324 -4.55 4.92 -16.24
N ALA A 325 -4.92 3.66 -15.98
CA ALA A 325 -4.56 2.96 -14.76
C ALA A 325 -3.03 2.82 -14.63
N ALA A 326 -2.35 2.32 -15.66
CA ALA A 326 -0.88 2.21 -15.67
C ALA A 326 -0.18 3.58 -15.53
N ALA A 327 -0.69 4.61 -16.21
CA ALA A 327 -0.13 5.95 -16.13
C ALA A 327 -0.31 6.56 -14.74
N ASN A 328 -1.42 6.28 -14.05
CA ASN A 328 -1.67 6.76 -12.69
C ASN A 328 -0.69 6.16 -11.66
N ASN A 329 -0.29 4.90 -11.83
CA ASN A 329 0.77 4.32 -10.99
C ASN A 329 2.09 5.08 -11.14
N GLY A 330 2.42 5.47 -12.37
CA GLY A 330 3.68 6.14 -12.68
C GLY A 330 4.86 5.20 -12.88
N ASP A 331 4.65 3.88 -12.76
CA ASP A 331 5.66 2.90 -13.14
C ASP A 331 5.77 2.78 -14.67
N LEU A 332 6.89 3.27 -15.20
CA LEU A 332 7.21 3.18 -16.63
C LEU A 332 7.39 1.73 -17.09
N ARG A 333 7.68 0.77 -16.20
CA ARG A 333 7.82 -0.66 -16.57
C ARG A 333 6.49 -1.22 -17.04
N THR A 334 5.41 -0.95 -16.32
CA THR A 334 4.05 -1.35 -16.68
C THR A 334 3.64 -0.74 -18.02
N LEU A 335 3.91 0.55 -18.22
CA LEU A 335 3.64 1.22 -19.50
C LEU A 335 4.43 0.60 -20.66
N ARG A 336 5.71 0.30 -20.46
CA ARG A 336 6.55 -0.42 -21.44
C ARG A 336 6.07 -1.85 -21.67
N TRP A 337 5.53 -2.51 -20.65
CA TRP A 337 4.94 -3.83 -20.78
C TRP A 337 3.70 -3.77 -21.69
N LEU A 338 2.76 -2.86 -21.41
CA LEU A 338 1.56 -2.64 -22.24
C LEU A 338 1.89 -2.34 -23.71
N ARG A 339 3.01 -1.64 -23.95
CA ARG A 339 3.52 -1.37 -25.31
C ARG A 339 4.14 -2.57 -26.00
N ARG A 340 4.74 -3.50 -25.25
CA ARG A 340 5.47 -4.67 -25.75
C ARG A 340 4.64 -5.95 -25.79
N VAL A 341 3.40 -5.95 -25.29
CA VAL A 341 2.55 -7.16 -25.20
C VAL A 341 2.63 -7.97 -26.50
N PRO A 342 2.84 -9.31 -26.44
CA PRO A 342 3.22 -10.17 -27.58
C PRO A 342 2.31 -10.18 -28.82
N HIS A 343 1.18 -9.47 -28.81
CA HIS A 343 0.27 -9.30 -29.94
C HIS A 343 0.45 -7.96 -30.69
N GLY A 344 1.61 -7.31 -30.56
CA GLY A 344 1.92 -6.05 -31.27
C GLY A 344 1.66 -4.78 -30.44
N GLY A 345 1.61 -4.92 -29.12
CA GLY A 345 1.32 -3.83 -28.19
C GLY A 345 -0.15 -3.43 -28.15
N LEU A 346 -0.59 -2.88 -27.02
CA LEU A 346 -1.94 -2.30 -26.94
C LEU A 346 -2.05 -1.07 -27.85
N PRO A 347 -3.14 -0.95 -28.63
CA PRO A 347 -3.38 0.27 -29.38
C PRO A 347 -3.62 1.43 -28.42
N TRP A 348 -3.32 2.65 -28.85
CA TRP A 348 -3.61 3.85 -28.08
C TRP A 348 -5.11 4.20 -28.02
N GLY A 349 -5.98 3.47 -28.71
CA GLY A 349 -7.35 3.90 -28.99
C GLY A 349 -7.41 4.97 -30.10
N PRO A 350 -8.61 5.40 -30.52
CA PRO A 350 -8.78 6.39 -31.58
C PRO A 350 -8.26 7.76 -31.13
N PRO A 351 -7.67 8.57 -32.04
CA PRO A 351 -7.15 9.90 -31.71
C PRO A 351 -8.25 10.91 -31.33
N TRP A 352 -9.49 10.63 -31.71
CA TRP A 352 -10.66 11.48 -31.54
C TRP A 352 -11.77 10.72 -30.81
N GLY A 353 -12.45 11.41 -29.88
CA GLY A 353 -13.56 10.86 -29.11
C GLY A 353 -14.23 11.94 -28.25
N PRO A 354 -15.35 11.65 -27.57
CA PRO A 354 -15.96 12.60 -26.64
C PRO A 354 -14.97 13.01 -25.53
N PRO A 355 -15.11 14.21 -24.91
CA PRO A 355 -14.24 14.67 -23.83
C PRO A 355 -14.12 13.62 -22.71
N GLY A 356 -12.91 13.09 -22.52
CA GLY A 356 -12.64 11.94 -21.63
C GLY A 356 -12.60 10.56 -22.32
N GLY A 357 -12.50 10.51 -23.65
CA GLY A 357 -12.44 9.28 -24.45
C GLY A 357 -11.08 8.97 -25.09
N THR A 358 -10.15 9.94 -25.17
CA THR A 358 -8.79 9.71 -25.68
C THR A 358 -7.87 9.25 -24.56
N THR A 359 -6.98 8.29 -24.84
CA THR A 359 -6.04 7.73 -23.87
C THR A 359 -5.21 8.78 -23.15
N PHE A 360 -4.65 9.76 -23.87
CA PHE A 360 -3.84 10.82 -23.25
C PHE A 360 -4.65 11.68 -22.27
N ALA A 361 -5.82 12.17 -22.67
CA ALA A 361 -6.68 12.98 -21.80
C ALA A 361 -7.16 12.19 -20.56
N LEU A 362 -7.43 10.90 -20.70
CA LEU A 362 -7.77 10.03 -19.56
C LEU A 362 -6.60 9.82 -18.61
N CYS A 363 -5.37 9.69 -19.11
CA CYS A 363 -4.18 9.62 -18.25
C CYS A 363 -3.90 10.94 -17.52
N ALA A 364 -4.10 12.06 -18.20
CA ALA A 364 -3.76 13.38 -17.67
C ALA A 364 -4.84 13.98 -16.74
N PHE A 365 -6.11 13.69 -17.00
CA PHE A 365 -7.25 14.44 -16.40
C PHE A 365 -8.39 13.52 -15.94
N ASN A 366 -8.11 12.28 -15.52
CA ASN A 366 -9.16 11.34 -15.14
C ASN A 366 -10.10 11.93 -14.07
N ARG A 367 -11.38 12.09 -14.44
CA ARG A 367 -12.46 12.56 -13.56
C ARG A 367 -13.38 11.44 -13.05
N HIS A 368 -13.10 10.18 -13.41
CA HIS A 368 -13.97 9.04 -13.11
C HIS A 368 -13.19 7.78 -12.73
N VAL A 369 -12.88 7.66 -11.44
CA VAL A 369 -12.92 6.37 -10.73
C VAL A 369 -13.42 6.65 -9.30
N GLN A 370 -14.66 6.20 -9.03
CA GLN A 370 -15.36 5.99 -7.75
C GLN A 370 -15.47 7.16 -6.74
N GLY A 371 -16.72 7.63 -6.55
CA GLY A 371 -17.33 7.81 -5.22
C GLY A 371 -16.90 8.98 -4.34
N ASP A 372 -15.67 9.47 -4.42
CA ASP A 372 -15.17 10.55 -3.57
C ASP A 372 -15.06 11.86 -4.34
N GLU A 373 -15.92 12.81 -3.97
CA GLU A 373 -15.75 14.23 -4.29
C GLU A 373 -14.45 14.74 -3.66
N GLY A 374 -13.29 14.55 -4.31
CA GLY A 374 -12.06 15.19 -3.83
C GLY A 374 -10.70 14.77 -4.42
N ALA A 375 -10.55 13.58 -5.00
CA ALA A 375 -9.24 13.12 -5.47
C ALA A 375 -9.17 13.05 -7.01
N ALA A 376 -8.69 14.13 -7.64
CA ALA A 376 -8.26 14.06 -9.04
C ALA A 376 -7.04 13.13 -9.14
N CYS A 377 -7.24 11.88 -9.56
CA CYS A 377 -6.15 10.94 -9.85
C CYS A 377 -5.39 11.41 -11.10
N ARG A 378 -4.18 11.96 -10.90
CA ARG A 378 -3.35 12.57 -11.95
C ARG A 378 -2.09 11.73 -12.18
N ALA A 379 -1.88 11.19 -13.38
CA ALA A 379 -0.64 10.51 -13.75
C ALA A 379 0.60 11.40 -13.47
N PRO A 380 1.73 10.84 -13.01
CA PRO A 380 2.97 11.59 -12.87
C PRO A 380 3.46 12.16 -14.21
N LEU A 381 4.14 13.31 -14.18
CA LEU A 381 4.63 13.97 -15.40
C LEU A 381 5.53 13.06 -16.25
N ALA A 382 6.36 12.23 -15.61
CA ALA A 382 7.22 11.27 -16.28
C ALA A 382 6.44 10.24 -17.11
N ALA A 383 5.28 9.79 -16.63
CA ALA A 383 4.41 8.89 -17.38
C ALA A 383 3.78 9.60 -18.58
N LEU A 384 3.34 10.85 -18.41
CA LEU A 384 2.79 11.66 -19.50
C LEU A 384 3.82 11.98 -20.58
N GLN A 385 5.05 12.31 -20.18
CA GLN A 385 6.18 12.52 -21.10
C GLN A 385 6.49 11.24 -21.89
N TRP A 386 6.57 10.11 -21.21
CA TRP A 386 6.81 8.82 -21.86
C TRP A 386 5.70 8.47 -22.87
N LEU A 387 4.44 8.75 -22.56
CA LEU A 387 3.32 8.53 -23.50
C LEU A 387 3.50 9.37 -24.78
N LEU A 388 3.94 10.63 -24.67
CA LEU A 388 4.21 11.48 -25.84
C LEU A 388 5.38 10.95 -26.67
N ASP A 389 6.48 10.58 -26.02
CA ASP A 389 7.69 10.06 -26.68
C ASP A 389 7.42 8.77 -27.47
N GLU A 390 6.49 7.94 -27.00
CA GLU A 390 6.06 6.70 -27.66
C GLU A 390 4.97 6.91 -28.73
N GLY A 391 4.58 8.16 -28.98
CA GLY A 391 3.64 8.55 -30.03
C GLY A 391 2.17 8.33 -29.68
N CYS A 392 1.79 8.51 -28.41
CA CYS A 392 0.39 8.50 -28.00
C CYS A 392 -0.37 9.67 -28.68
N PRO A 393 -1.44 9.41 -29.46
CA PRO A 393 -2.21 10.45 -30.10
C PRO A 393 -2.94 11.30 -29.06
N VAL A 394 -2.89 12.61 -29.26
CA VAL A 394 -3.49 13.58 -28.35
C VAL A 394 -4.54 14.41 -29.08
N ASP A 395 -5.76 14.40 -28.54
CA ASP A 395 -6.76 15.41 -28.85
C ASP A 395 -6.53 16.60 -27.92
N TRP A 396 -5.80 17.59 -28.42
CA TRP A 396 -5.45 18.79 -27.65
C TRP A 396 -6.68 19.62 -27.25
N ALA A 397 -7.76 19.56 -28.04
CA ALA A 397 -9.00 20.26 -27.70
C ALA A 397 -9.71 19.57 -26.53
N ALA A 398 -9.83 18.24 -26.56
CA ALA A 398 -10.40 17.47 -25.47
C ALA A 398 -9.53 17.52 -24.19
N ALA A 399 -8.21 17.51 -24.33
CA ALA A 399 -7.26 17.69 -23.22
C ALA A 399 -7.40 19.09 -22.58
N ALA A 400 -7.53 20.14 -23.39
CA ALA A 400 -7.74 21.51 -22.92
C ALA A 400 -9.13 21.73 -22.32
N GLU A 401 -10.15 20.97 -22.73
CA GLU A 401 -11.47 21.01 -22.10
C GLU A 401 -11.46 20.28 -20.74
N ALA A 402 -10.80 19.12 -20.66
CA ALA A 402 -10.67 18.33 -19.44
C ALA A 402 -9.84 19.03 -18.34
N SER A 403 -8.95 19.95 -18.71
CA SER A 403 -8.11 20.70 -17.77
C SER A 403 -8.79 21.91 -17.12
N ARG A 404 -9.92 22.41 -17.64
CA ARG A 404 -10.58 23.66 -17.20
C ARG A 404 -11.13 23.63 -15.76
N GLY A 405 -10.95 22.54 -15.02
CA GLY A 405 -11.28 22.40 -13.60
C GLY A 405 -10.13 21.90 -12.72
N VAL A 406 -8.88 21.93 -13.21
CA VAL A 406 -7.73 21.26 -12.57
C VAL A 406 -6.55 22.23 -12.45
N ASP A 407 -6.36 22.85 -11.27
CA ASP A 407 -5.30 23.85 -11.07
C ASP A 407 -3.86 23.28 -11.17
N GLY A 408 -2.98 24.04 -11.83
CA GLY A 408 -1.53 24.08 -11.56
C GLY A 408 -0.55 23.27 -12.44
N ARG A 409 -0.99 22.45 -13.41
CA ARG A 409 -0.07 21.73 -14.35
C ARG A 409 -0.20 22.12 -15.82
N PHE A 410 -1.15 23.00 -16.16
CA PHE A 410 -1.44 23.33 -17.55
C PHE A 410 -0.24 24.02 -18.23
N GLU A 411 0.48 24.89 -17.52
CA GLU A 411 1.62 25.66 -18.04
C GLU A 411 2.76 24.78 -18.60
N MET A 412 3.16 23.69 -17.93
CA MET A 412 4.21 22.79 -18.43
C MET A 412 3.80 21.95 -19.64
N VAL A 413 2.53 21.54 -19.71
CA VAL A 413 2.02 20.85 -20.90
C VAL A 413 1.85 21.87 -22.04
N GLN A 414 1.50 23.13 -21.73
CA GLN A 414 1.36 24.22 -22.70
C GLN A 414 2.68 24.58 -23.40
N ASP A 415 3.79 24.62 -22.67
CA ASP A 415 5.11 24.83 -23.25
C ASP A 415 5.49 23.72 -24.25
N TYR A 416 5.07 22.47 -23.99
CA TYR A 416 5.25 21.33 -24.90
C TYR A 416 4.19 21.29 -26.03
N ILE A 417 3.01 21.89 -25.82
CA ILE A 417 1.91 22.04 -26.80
C ILE A 417 2.28 23.02 -27.91
N ASP A 418 2.97 24.12 -27.56
CA ASP A 418 3.20 25.23 -28.50
C ASP A 418 4.34 24.98 -29.50
N GLU A 419 5.28 24.06 -29.21
CA GLU A 419 6.41 23.77 -30.11
C GLU A 419 6.03 22.97 -31.37
N PRO A 420 5.35 21.81 -31.29
CA PRO A 420 4.99 21.01 -32.47
C PRO A 420 3.87 21.65 -33.30
N TYR A 421 2.91 22.33 -32.64
CA TYR A 421 1.77 22.95 -33.30
C TYR A 421 2.17 24.17 -34.15
N LYS A 422 3.23 24.89 -33.75
CA LYS A 422 3.85 25.92 -34.60
C LYS A 422 4.43 25.32 -35.87
N TYR A 423 5.14 24.20 -35.76
CA TYR A 423 5.80 23.56 -36.90
C TYR A 423 4.80 23.02 -37.94
N GLU A 424 3.72 22.34 -37.52
CA GLU A 424 2.68 21.87 -38.45
C GLU A 424 1.87 23.00 -39.10
N GLN A 425 1.56 24.08 -38.36
CA GLN A 425 0.89 25.25 -38.91
C GLN A 425 1.79 26.02 -39.89
N GLU A 426 3.08 26.10 -39.61
CA GLU A 426 4.07 26.72 -40.50
C GLU A 426 4.28 25.90 -41.78
N GLU A 427 4.38 24.57 -41.71
CA GLU A 427 4.47 23.72 -42.90
C GLU A 427 3.18 23.76 -43.73
N ARG A 428 2.01 23.75 -43.08
CA ARG A 428 0.71 23.87 -43.76
C ARG A 428 0.55 25.23 -44.43
N GLY A 429 0.92 26.30 -43.74
CA GLY A 429 0.93 27.66 -44.29
C GLY A 429 1.93 27.82 -45.44
N ALA A 430 3.12 27.22 -45.33
CA ALA A 430 4.12 27.20 -46.41
C ALA A 430 3.63 26.43 -47.63
N MET A 431 2.96 25.29 -47.43
CA MET A 431 2.34 24.50 -48.50
C MET A 431 1.20 25.27 -49.19
N GLU A 432 0.32 25.93 -48.43
CA GLU A 432 -0.76 26.74 -48.99
C GLU A 432 -0.25 27.97 -49.75
N ALA A 433 0.76 28.66 -49.22
CA ALA A 433 1.42 29.77 -49.90
C ALA A 433 2.12 29.32 -51.18
N TRP A 434 2.77 28.16 -51.16
CA TRP A 434 3.37 27.57 -52.35
C TRP A 434 2.33 27.24 -53.42
N VAL A 435 1.21 26.60 -53.04
CA VAL A 435 0.08 26.30 -53.95
C VAL A 435 -0.51 27.58 -54.55
N GLN A 436 -0.69 28.65 -53.75
CA GLN A 436 -1.14 29.94 -54.27
C GLN A 436 -0.15 30.58 -55.25
N GLY A 437 1.16 30.51 -54.95
CA GLY A 437 2.21 30.99 -55.85
C GLY A 437 2.24 30.25 -57.19
N GLN A 438 2.00 28.94 -57.20
CA GLN A 438 1.89 28.17 -58.44
C GLN A 438 0.65 28.56 -59.24
N ARG A 439 -0.49 28.81 -58.58
CA ARG A 439 -1.72 29.29 -59.24
C ARG A 439 -1.53 30.65 -59.92
N GLN A 440 -0.78 31.57 -59.31
CA GLN A 440 -0.50 32.88 -59.92
C GLN A 440 0.46 32.78 -61.12
N LYS A 441 1.45 31.88 -61.08
CA LYS A 441 2.37 31.63 -62.21
C LYS A 441 1.68 30.98 -63.41
N LEU A 442 0.63 30.18 -63.15
CA LEU A 442 -0.15 29.49 -64.16
C LEU A 442 -1.39 30.28 -64.62
N ALA A 443 -1.63 31.48 -64.07
CA ALA A 443 -2.73 32.34 -64.51
C ALA A 443 -2.43 32.92 -65.91
N PRO A 444 -3.31 32.77 -66.91
CA PRO A 444 -3.10 33.33 -68.23
C PRO A 444 -3.07 34.86 -68.18
N ALA A 445 -2.14 35.47 -68.92
CA ALA A 445 -1.95 36.92 -68.96
C ALA A 445 -3.25 37.67 -69.35
N PRO A 446 -3.53 38.84 -68.76
CA PRO A 446 -4.74 39.60 -69.07
C PRO A 446 -4.77 39.98 -70.55
N VAL A 447 -5.87 39.65 -71.21
CA VAL A 447 -6.13 39.95 -72.62
C VAL A 447 -6.17 41.48 -72.81
N PRO A 448 -5.40 42.06 -73.76
CA PRO A 448 -5.42 43.50 -73.99
C PRO A 448 -6.79 43.98 -74.53
N PRO A 449 -7.20 45.22 -74.23
CA PRO A 449 -8.54 45.70 -74.55
C PRO A 449 -8.75 45.85 -76.07
N LYS A 450 -9.88 45.35 -76.56
CA LYS A 450 -10.30 45.46 -77.96
C LYS A 450 -10.61 46.93 -78.32
N GLN A 451 -10.04 47.41 -79.43
CA GLN A 451 -10.41 48.69 -80.05
C GLN A 451 -11.87 48.66 -80.55
N PRO A 452 -12.61 49.78 -80.50
CA PRO A 452 -13.99 49.84 -80.99
C PRO A 452 -14.02 49.95 -82.53
N ALA A 453 -14.63 48.97 -83.20
CA ALA A 453 -14.94 49.03 -84.62
C ALA A 453 -16.31 49.67 -84.87
N ALA A 454 -16.35 50.52 -85.89
CA ALA A 454 -17.40 51.45 -86.24
C ALA A 454 -18.75 50.83 -86.64
N LYS A 455 -19.81 51.61 -86.41
CA LYS A 455 -21.19 51.37 -86.86
C LYS A 455 -21.28 51.30 -88.40
N GLN A 456 -22.07 50.36 -88.91
CA GLN A 456 -22.87 50.59 -90.14
C GLN A 456 -24.32 50.11 -89.94
N PRO A 457 -25.31 50.82 -90.49
CA PRO A 457 -26.71 50.59 -90.21
C PRO A 457 -27.44 49.77 -91.28
N GLY A 458 -28.39 48.95 -90.82
CA GLY A 458 -29.72 48.81 -91.42
C GLY A 458 -29.87 47.90 -92.64
N LYS A 459 -30.75 46.90 -92.51
CA LYS A 459 -32.00 46.85 -93.30
C LYS A 459 -33.01 45.87 -92.69
N ALA A 460 -34.26 46.24 -92.85
CA ALA A 460 -35.41 45.82 -92.07
C ALA A 460 -36.11 44.57 -92.62
N ALA A 461 -36.80 43.90 -91.68
CA ALA A 461 -38.14 43.33 -91.76
C ALA A 461 -38.50 42.31 -92.87
N ALA A 462 -38.90 41.11 -92.44
CA ALA A 462 -40.14 40.49 -92.89
C ALA A 462 -40.72 39.56 -91.81
N LYS A 463 -41.92 39.94 -91.33
CA LYS A 463 -42.83 39.15 -90.48
C LYS A 463 -43.32 37.88 -91.20
N LYS A 464 -43.54 36.82 -90.45
CA LYS A 464 -44.71 35.89 -90.46
C LYS A 464 -44.53 35.00 -89.21
N GLY A 465 -45.40 34.91 -88.22
CA GLY A 465 -46.86 34.97 -88.21
C GLY A 465 -47.41 33.54 -88.24
N GLY A 466 -47.69 32.94 -87.08
CA GLY A 466 -48.25 31.59 -86.98
C GLY A 466 -48.67 31.24 -85.55
N LYS A 467 -49.98 31.11 -85.31
CA LYS A 467 -50.68 31.10 -84.02
C LYS A 467 -50.52 29.81 -83.18
N ARG A 468 -50.55 30.03 -81.85
CA ARG A 468 -51.29 29.30 -80.78
C ARG A 468 -52.13 28.08 -81.20
N ARG A 469 -51.96 26.95 -80.51
CA ARG A 469 -52.82 26.53 -79.39
C ARG A 469 -52.14 25.45 -78.56
#